data_AF-A0A7W5TCW0-F1
#
_entry.id   AF-A0A7W5TCW0-F1
#
_cell.length_a   1.000
_cell.length_b   1.000
_cell.length_c   1.000
_cell.angle_alpha   90.00
_cell.angle_beta   90.00
_cell.angle_gamma   90.00
#
_symmetry.space_group_name_H-M   'P 1'
#
loop_
_entity.id
_entity.type
_entity.pdbx_description
1 polymer ?
#
loop_
_entity_poly.entity_id
_entity_poly.type
_entity_poly.pdbx_seq_one_letter_code
_entity_poly.pdbx_strand_id
1 'polypeptide(L)'
;MAEKEVSSESFQIGLKSLLDKHPELKPYVPIASRWTELIETYGDAVMAKARWQSDSSDHELILDHYVAVCGELEATLLTSFKSGTW
;
A
#
# COMPACT_ATOMS: atom_id res chain seq x y z
N MET A 1 -27.95 0.83 -11.27
CA MET A 1 -27.09 1.78 -10.53
C MET A 1 -26.46 1.04 -9.37
N ALA A 2 -25.21 0.62 -9.54
CA ALA A 2 -24.28 0.13 -8.52
C ALA A 2 -23.06 -0.39 -9.28
N GLU A 3 -22.28 0.52 -9.86
CA GLU A 3 -20.93 0.17 -10.28
C GLU A 3 -20.16 -0.12 -9.00
N LYS A 4 -20.10 -1.40 -8.63
CA LYS A 4 -19.05 -1.87 -7.73
C LYS A 4 -17.77 -1.70 -8.52
N GLU A 5 -17.08 -0.58 -8.30
CA GLU A 5 -15.64 -0.51 -8.52
C GLU A 5 -15.02 -1.65 -7.72
N VAL A 6 -14.74 -2.76 -8.40
CA VAL A 6 -14.00 -3.88 -7.82
C VAL A 6 -12.57 -3.39 -7.73
N SER A 7 -12.27 -2.73 -6.60
CA SER A 7 -10.91 -2.37 -6.22
C SER A 7 -9.97 -3.57 -6.45
N SER A 8 -8.84 -3.31 -7.11
CA SER A 8 -7.85 -4.33 -7.43
C SER A 8 -7.44 -5.13 -6.19
N GLU A 9 -6.98 -6.37 -6.38
CA GLU A 9 -6.33 -7.15 -5.31
C GLU A 9 -5.19 -6.35 -4.68
N SER A 10 -4.39 -5.65 -5.50
CA SER A 10 -3.34 -4.73 -5.05
C SER A 10 -3.90 -3.59 -4.18
N PHE A 11 -5.03 -2.99 -4.54
CA PHE A 11 -5.66 -1.95 -3.71
C PHE A 11 -6.10 -2.52 -2.36
N GLN A 12 -6.71 -3.70 -2.34
CA GLN A 12 -7.20 -4.32 -1.11
C GLN A 12 -6.05 -4.73 -0.18
N ILE A 13 -4.97 -5.30 -0.73
CA ILE A 13 -3.76 -5.66 0.01
C ILE A 13 -3.04 -4.41 0.51
N GLY A 14 -2.88 -3.39 -0.34
CA GLY A 14 -2.26 -2.12 0.00
C GLY A 14 -3.01 -1.41 1.12
N LEU A 15 -4.32 -1.19 0.96
CA LEU A 15 -5.16 -0.53 1.96
C LEU A 15 -5.18 -1.30 3.28
N LYS A 16 -5.30 -2.64 3.24
CA LYS A 16 -5.26 -3.46 4.46
C LYS A 16 -3.91 -3.34 5.17
N SER A 17 -2.81 -3.52 4.45
CA SER A 17 -1.46 -3.46 5.02
C SER A 17 -1.15 -2.08 5.62
N LEU A 18 -1.66 -1.02 4.98
CA LEU A 18 -1.55 0.34 5.47
C LEU A 18 -2.36 0.53 6.76
N LEU A 19 -3.61 0.04 6.83
CA LEU A 19 -4.46 0.15 8.02
C LEU A 19 -4.02 -0.74 9.20
N ASP A 20 -3.39 -1.88 8.92
CA ASP A 20 -2.83 -2.78 9.94
C ASP A 20 -1.61 -2.15 10.63
N LYS A 21 -0.82 -1.34 9.90
CA LYS A 21 0.28 -0.53 10.45
C LYS A 21 -0.16 0.82 11.03
N HIS A 22 -1.08 1.49 10.34
CA HIS A 22 -1.55 2.85 10.62
C HIS A 22 -3.06 2.86 10.91
N PRO A 23 -3.50 2.35 12.06
CA PRO A 23 -4.91 2.31 12.42
C PRO A 23 -5.54 3.71 12.55
N GLU A 24 -4.73 4.77 12.69
CA GLU A 24 -5.16 6.17 12.63
C GLU A 24 -5.72 6.57 11.25
N LEU A 25 -5.45 5.81 10.19
CA LEU A 25 -5.97 6.07 8.85
C LEU A 25 -7.39 5.53 8.62
N LYS A 26 -7.96 4.76 9.55
CA LYS A 26 -9.33 4.21 9.44
C LYS A 26 -10.42 5.25 9.10
N PRO A 27 -10.41 6.50 9.63
CA PRO A 27 -11.39 7.52 9.25
C PRO A 27 -11.32 7.95 7.79
N TYR A 28 -10.18 7.75 7.12
CA TYR A 28 -9.93 8.18 5.73
C TYR A 28 -10.23 7.09 4.69
N VAL A 29 -10.61 5.87 5.12
CA VAL A 29 -11.02 4.78 4.23
C VAL A 29 -12.09 5.20 3.20
N PRO A 30 -13.12 6.00 3.54
CA PRO A 30 -14.12 6.46 2.56
C PRO A 30 -13.57 7.35 1.44
N ILE A 31 -12.35 7.90 1.58
CA ILE A 31 -11.67 8.69 0.56
C ILE A 31 -10.41 8.00 0.00
N ALA A 32 -10.14 6.75 0.37
CA ALA A 32 -8.97 6.00 -0.10
C ALA A 32 -8.98 5.81 -1.63
N SER A 33 -10.15 5.76 -2.27
CA SER A 33 -10.29 5.73 -3.74
C SER A 33 -9.74 6.96 -4.48
N ARG A 34 -9.40 8.04 -3.77
CA ARG A 34 -8.66 9.19 -4.35
C ARG A 34 -7.17 8.89 -4.55
N TRP A 35 -6.66 7.88 -3.86
CA TRP A 35 -5.26 7.47 -3.88
C TRP A 35 -5.09 6.06 -4.48
N THR A 36 -6.04 5.60 -5.31
CA THR A 36 -6.10 4.23 -5.85
C THR A 36 -4.77 3.77 -6.43
N GLU A 37 -4.19 4.51 -7.38
CA GLU A 37 -2.90 4.17 -8.01
C GLU A 37 -1.75 4.05 -6.99
N LEU A 38 -1.71 4.93 -5.99
CA LEU A 38 -0.66 4.93 -4.96
C LEU A 38 -0.84 3.77 -3.95
N ILE A 39 -2.09 3.44 -3.61
CA ILE A 39 -2.45 2.30 -2.75
C ILE A 39 -2.22 0.97 -3.48
N GLU A 40 -2.52 0.90 -4.77
CA GLU A 40 -2.22 -0.25 -5.63
C GLU A 40 -0.72 -0.47 -5.76
N THR A 41 0.05 0.58 -6.04
CA THR A 41 1.52 0.53 -6.10
C THR A 41 2.12 0.05 -4.77
N TYR A 42 1.58 0.50 -3.64
CA TYR A 42 1.98 0.02 -2.31
C TYR A 42 1.59 -1.45 -2.08
N GLY A 43 0.42 -1.88 -2.53
CA GLY A 43 -0.01 -3.28 -2.50
C GLY A 43 0.91 -4.20 -3.30
N ASP A 44 1.29 -3.79 -4.52
CA ASP A 44 2.24 -4.50 -5.37
C ASP A 44 3.62 -4.60 -4.72
N ALA A 45 4.12 -3.51 -4.14
CA ALA A 45 5.38 -3.51 -3.38
C ALA A 45 5.32 -4.44 -2.15
N VAL A 46 4.20 -4.47 -1.42
CA VAL A 46 3.99 -5.39 -0.29
C VAL A 46 3.94 -6.85 -0.74
N MET A 47 3.24 -7.17 -1.83
CA MET A 47 3.20 -8.51 -2.41
C MET A 47 4.57 -8.97 -2.89
N ALA A 48 5.31 -8.10 -3.60
CA ALA A 48 6.67 -8.40 -4.06
C ALA A 48 7.61 -8.64 -2.87
N LYS A 49 7.57 -7.79 -1.84
CA LYS A 49 8.34 -7.99 -0.60
C LYS A 49 8.02 -9.34 0.05
N ALA A 50 6.75 -9.69 0.20
CA ALA A 50 6.33 -10.96 0.79
C ALA A 50 6.79 -12.18 -0.03
N ARG A 51 6.76 -12.07 -1.37
CA ARG A 51 7.28 -13.08 -2.28
C ARG A 51 8.79 -13.28 -2.10
N TRP A 52 9.58 -12.21 -2.15
CA TRP A 52 11.04 -12.28 -1.99
C TRP A 52 11.47 -12.68 -0.58
N GLN A 53 10.68 -12.36 0.46
CA GLN A 53 10.91 -12.85 1.82
C GLN A 53 10.61 -14.35 1.99
N SER A 54 9.73 -14.91 1.16
CA SER A 54 9.37 -16.33 1.17
C SER A 54 10.29 -17.19 0.30
N ASP A 55 10.95 -16.57 -0.69
CA ASP A 55 11.96 -17.21 -1.52
C ASP A 55 13.27 -17.30 -0.72
N SER A 56 13.72 -18.52 -0.38
CA SER A 56 14.92 -18.74 0.44
C SER A 56 16.24 -18.57 -0.32
N SER A 57 16.20 -17.96 -1.51
CA SER A 57 17.36 -17.60 -2.32
C SER A 57 18.00 -16.30 -1.83
N ASP A 58 19.28 -16.06 -2.16
CA ASP A 58 20.05 -14.85 -1.79
C ASP A 58 19.57 -13.57 -2.51
N HIS A 59 18.32 -13.17 -2.27
CA HIS A 59 17.66 -12.00 -2.84
C HIS A 59 17.57 -10.84 -1.83
N GLU A 60 18.47 -10.81 -0.84
CA GLU A 60 18.52 -9.80 0.23
C GLU A 60 18.49 -8.36 -0.32
N LEU A 61 19.28 -8.05 -1.35
CA LEU A 61 19.29 -6.74 -2.01
C LEU A 61 17.95 -6.36 -2.68
N ILE A 62 17.19 -7.35 -3.17
CA ILE A 62 15.87 -7.14 -3.76
C ILE A 62 14.83 -6.95 -2.65
N LEU A 63 14.94 -7.72 -1.56
CA LEU A 63 14.08 -7.57 -0.38
C LEU A 63 14.27 -6.19 0.26
N ASP A 64 15.51 -5.74 0.46
CA ASP A 64 15.84 -4.41 0.97
C ASP A 64 15.30 -3.29 0.08
N HIS A 65 15.38 -3.45 -1.26
CA HIS A 65 14.76 -2.51 -2.19
C HIS A 65 13.25 -2.41 -1.99
N TYR A 66 12.53 -3.54 -1.88
CA TYR A 66 11.09 -3.51 -1.63
C TYR A 66 10.72 -3.04 -0.21
N VAL A 67 11.58 -3.25 0.79
CA VAL A 67 11.42 -2.66 2.13
C VAL A 67 11.51 -1.13 2.06
N ALA A 68 12.50 -0.59 1.35
CA ALA A 68 12.65 0.85 1.14
C ALA A 68 11.47 1.46 0.37
N VAL A 69 11.09 0.86 -0.77
CA VAL A 69 9.94 1.28 -1.59
C VAL A 69 8.63 1.26 -0.78
N CYS A 70 8.39 0.21 0.02
CA CYS A 70 7.25 0.19 0.94
C CYS A 70 7.26 1.39 1.89
N GLY A 71 8.42 1.74 2.47
CA GLY A 71 8.55 2.86 3.40
C GLY A 71 8.31 4.23 2.75
N GLU A 72 8.82 4.46 1.53
CA GLU A 72 8.63 5.70 0.78
C GLU A 72 7.15 5.91 0.38
N LEU A 73 6.50 4.85 -0.12
CA LEU A 73 5.08 4.88 -0.49
C LEU A 73 4.19 5.09 0.75
N GLU A 74 4.52 4.46 1.87
CA GLU A 74 3.84 4.62 3.16
C GLU A 74 3.95 6.04 3.71
N ALA A 75 5.15 6.64 3.69
CA ALA A 75 5.37 8.02 4.07
C ALA A 75 4.61 9.01 3.16
N THR A 76 4.55 8.71 1.86
CA THR A 76 3.79 9.50 0.88
C THR A 76 2.30 9.43 1.16
N LEU A 77 1.73 8.23 1.32
CA LEU A 77 0.33 8.01 1.68
C LEU A 77 -0.05 8.72 2.99
N LEU A 78 0.76 8.55 4.05
CA LEU A 78 0.55 9.21 5.33
C LEU A 78 0.55 10.74 5.20
N THR A 79 1.43 11.29 4.38
CA THR A 79 1.49 12.73 4.10
C THR A 79 0.22 13.17 3.37
N SER A 80 -0.17 12.49 2.29
CA SER A 80 -1.38 12.78 1.52
C SER A 80 -2.68 12.69 2.33
N PHE A 81 -2.80 11.74 3.27
CA PHE A 81 -3.96 11.66 4.16
C PHE A 81 -3.98 12.76 5.24
N LYS A 82 -2.81 13.21 5.72
CA LYS A 82 -2.69 14.19 6.81
C LYS A 82 -2.64 15.64 6.34
N SER A 83 -2.10 15.91 5.15
CA SER A 83 -1.93 17.25 4.59
C SER A 83 -3.27 17.92 4.26
N GLY A 84 -4.31 17.13 3.97
CA GLY A 84 -5.54 17.66 3.38
C GLY A 84 -5.27 18.34 2.03
N THR A 85 -4.28 17.89 1.26
CA THR A 85 -4.14 18.31 -0.14
C THR A 85 -5.17 17.56 -0.97
N TRP A 86 -6.39 18.10 -0.97
CA TRP A 86 -7.59 17.65 -1.68
C TRP A 86 -7.72 18.20 -3.09
#